data_AF-A0A183H924-F1
#
_entry.id   AF-A0A183H924-F1
#
_cell.length_a   1.000
_cell.length_b   1.000
_cell.length_c   1.000
_cell.angle_alpha   90.00
_cell.angle_beta   90.00
_cell.angle_gamma   90.00
#
_symmetry.space_group_name_H-M   'P 1'
#
loop_
_entity.id
_entity.type
_entity.pdbx_description
1 polymer ?
#
loop_
_entity_poly.entity_id
_entity_poly.type
_entity_poly.pdbx_seq_one_letter_code
_entity_poly.pdbx_strand_id
1 'polypeptide(L)'
;MKNHEDFDEKRTQLLALETICTECEALYSELENLIKDGQKLLDDSEALPESYNITSDALATLIETAIDLRINKPQIEQLPEPIFAQLWETVDKAKDVQTQLMHRVYVWEQFVKERDSAVVELNDIHKQIREIEGRGVRRIDKMLDDLEALKMLYLRWSFLANLPSRLLSLSSQLHPLACVQREGKAFAEEACELEKKIEDLLDSMSAEFRIREEIVHSLLVISDELVDIKNAFDDQNISTHLQKELQQQLEGIRAHLKILDEDITKYNSNRIFLDEEEDITTKHNFEKLEEIEEKLKLVELTDTEEEYDIDAAAEVLAAVYPDDHPRDVLREQGIPYDDELYDLSPSSATSDDDDNNKFMTSSGDEILLQNDEGENVVEAPTPSDIALSPIPDDPSPGHIHYERQRIRWRRILRTALPLQAMLVLLLGAACLVPHCDNESCCQLLNNFARSFDPSLEFLNGSPPL
;
A
#
# COMPACT_ATOMS: atom_id res chain seq x y z
N MET A 1 -71.89 15.94 -70.52
CA MET A 1 -71.00 14.78 -70.31
C MET A 1 -69.68 15.19 -69.67
N LYS A 2 -68.93 16.16 -70.22
CA LYS A 2 -67.64 16.63 -69.66
C LYS A 2 -67.67 17.11 -68.20
N ASN A 3 -68.76 17.74 -67.77
CA ASN A 3 -68.91 18.18 -66.37
C ASN A 3 -69.18 17.01 -65.40
N HIS A 4 -69.83 15.93 -65.86
CA HIS A 4 -70.19 14.81 -64.98
C HIS A 4 -68.95 13.98 -64.62
N GLU A 5 -68.03 13.82 -65.58
CA GLU A 5 -66.75 13.13 -65.44
C GLU A 5 -65.80 13.89 -64.48
N ASP A 6 -65.77 15.23 -64.56
CA ASP A 6 -65.02 16.11 -63.63
C ASP A 6 -65.59 16.08 -62.20
N PHE A 7 -66.92 16.00 -62.04
CA PHE A 7 -67.55 15.83 -60.72
C PHE A 7 -67.28 14.45 -60.11
N ASP A 8 -67.30 13.39 -60.92
CA ASP A 8 -67.01 12.03 -60.45
C ASP A 8 -65.52 11.88 -60.08
N GLU A 9 -64.60 12.45 -60.86
CA GLU A 9 -63.16 12.50 -60.56
C GLU A 9 -62.90 13.26 -59.24
N LYS A 10 -63.50 14.44 -59.06
CA LYS A 10 -63.39 15.23 -57.83
C LYS A 10 -63.97 14.52 -56.61
N ARG A 11 -65.04 13.74 -56.78
CA ARG A 11 -65.63 12.92 -55.71
C ARG A 11 -64.72 11.77 -55.31
N THR A 12 -64.06 11.10 -56.27
CA THR A 12 -63.07 10.06 -55.96
C THR A 12 -61.85 10.60 -55.22
N GLN A 13 -61.39 11.81 -55.57
CA GLN A 13 -60.31 12.49 -54.86
C GLN A 13 -60.70 12.85 -53.41
N LEU A 14 -61.91 13.36 -53.19
CA LEU A 14 -62.40 13.66 -51.83
C LEU A 14 -62.54 12.42 -50.94
N LEU A 15 -63.01 11.30 -51.49
CA LEU A 15 -63.09 10.03 -50.75
C LEU A 15 -61.70 9.47 -50.41
N ALA A 16 -60.75 9.59 -51.33
CA ALA A 16 -59.37 9.20 -51.08
C ALA A 16 -58.73 10.06 -49.97
N LEU A 17 -59.03 11.37 -49.96
CA LEU A 17 -58.59 12.28 -48.89
C LEU A 17 -59.20 11.91 -47.54
N GLU A 18 -60.51 11.70 -47.46
CA GLU A 18 -61.19 11.30 -46.22
C GLU A 18 -60.59 10.00 -45.65
N THR A 19 -60.30 9.02 -46.52
CA THR A 19 -59.65 7.77 -46.12
C THR A 19 -58.26 8.02 -45.54
N ILE A 20 -57.45 8.87 -46.18
CA ILE A 20 -56.11 9.24 -45.70
C ILE A 20 -56.17 9.95 -44.35
N CYS A 21 -57.13 10.87 -44.16
CA CYS A 21 -57.29 11.57 -42.90
C CYS A 21 -57.65 10.62 -41.76
N THR A 22 -58.53 9.63 -42.01
CA THR A 22 -58.84 8.60 -41.01
C THR A 22 -57.65 7.68 -40.69
N GLU A 23 -56.82 7.34 -41.69
CA GLU A 23 -55.57 6.59 -41.48
C GLU A 23 -54.59 7.41 -40.62
N CYS A 24 -54.45 8.70 -40.88
CA CYS A 24 -53.60 9.60 -40.09
C CYS A 24 -54.11 9.82 -38.66
N GLU A 25 -55.42 9.93 -38.45
CA GLU A 25 -56.04 10.01 -37.12
C GLU A 25 -55.77 8.74 -36.29
N ALA A 26 -55.92 7.58 -36.90
CA ALA A 26 -55.63 6.30 -36.26
C ALA A 26 -54.15 6.20 -35.86
N LEU A 27 -53.24 6.46 -36.80
CA LEU A 27 -51.79 6.46 -36.55
C LEU A 27 -51.38 7.47 -35.48
N TYR A 28 -51.96 8.67 -35.50
CA TYR A 28 -51.73 9.69 -34.48
C TYR A 28 -52.11 9.16 -33.09
N SER A 29 -53.31 8.60 -32.96
CA SER A 29 -53.80 8.10 -31.67
C SER A 29 -52.96 6.94 -31.12
N GLU A 30 -52.50 6.04 -32.00
CA GLU A 30 -51.69 4.89 -31.62
C GLU A 30 -50.27 5.31 -31.20
N LEU A 31 -49.64 6.22 -31.98
CA LEU A 31 -48.36 6.82 -31.62
C LEU A 31 -48.45 7.59 -30.29
N GLU A 32 -49.49 8.39 -30.08
CA GLU A 32 -49.65 9.16 -28.85
C GLU A 32 -49.77 8.25 -27.61
N ASN A 33 -50.48 7.12 -27.74
CA ASN A 33 -50.59 6.13 -26.67
C ASN A 33 -49.25 5.44 -26.38
N LEU A 34 -48.53 4.99 -27.41
CA LEU A 34 -47.22 4.35 -27.23
C LEU A 34 -46.15 5.31 -26.73
N ILE A 35 -46.19 6.59 -27.10
CA ILE A 35 -45.33 7.62 -26.52
C ILE A 35 -45.59 7.74 -25.02
N LYS A 36 -46.86 7.82 -24.59
CA LYS A 36 -47.23 7.91 -23.18
C LYS A 36 -46.78 6.68 -22.41
N ASP A 37 -46.96 5.49 -22.98
CA ASP A 37 -46.56 4.24 -22.33
C ASP A 37 -45.03 4.09 -22.28
N GLY A 38 -44.32 4.48 -23.34
CA GLY A 38 -42.85 4.55 -23.34
C GLY A 38 -42.30 5.52 -22.30
N GLN A 39 -42.90 6.70 -22.15
CA GLN A 39 -42.52 7.67 -21.11
C GLN A 39 -42.77 7.14 -19.70
N LYS A 40 -43.95 6.57 -19.42
CA LYS A 40 -44.24 5.93 -18.13
C LYS A 40 -43.22 4.85 -17.80
N LEU A 41 -42.85 4.06 -18.80
CA LEU A 41 -41.92 2.95 -18.65
C LEU A 41 -40.47 3.42 -18.40
N LEU A 42 -40.08 4.59 -18.93
CA LEU A 42 -38.81 5.25 -18.60
C LEU A 42 -38.77 5.81 -17.17
N ASP A 43 -39.92 6.25 -16.65
CA ASP A 43 -40.06 6.83 -15.31
C ASP A 43 -40.39 5.79 -14.21
N ASP A 44 -40.74 4.56 -14.60
CA ASP A 44 -41.11 3.49 -13.69
C ASP A 44 -39.86 2.81 -13.08
N SER A 45 -39.81 2.76 -11.75
CA SER A 45 -38.73 2.16 -10.98
C SER A 45 -38.80 0.62 -10.94
N GLU A 46 -39.96 0.04 -11.27
CA GLU A 46 -40.21 -1.41 -11.29
C GLU A 46 -40.39 -1.95 -12.72
N ALA A 47 -40.06 -1.15 -13.73
CA ALA A 47 -40.17 -1.53 -15.13
C ALA A 47 -39.38 -2.82 -15.45
N LEU A 48 -39.97 -3.69 -16.27
CA LEU A 48 -39.28 -4.86 -16.80
C LEU A 48 -38.37 -4.44 -17.97
N PRO A 49 -37.06 -4.75 -17.95
CA PRO A 49 -36.14 -4.32 -19.01
C PRO A 49 -36.49 -4.84 -20.42
N GLU A 50 -37.10 -6.01 -20.52
CA GLU A 50 -37.58 -6.59 -21.78
C GLU A 50 -38.63 -5.71 -22.46
N SER A 51 -39.43 -4.99 -21.67
CA SER A 51 -40.49 -4.10 -22.16
C SER A 51 -39.94 -2.84 -22.85
N TYR A 52 -38.70 -2.42 -22.55
CA TYR A 52 -38.04 -1.32 -23.29
C TYR A 52 -37.89 -1.67 -24.77
N ASN A 53 -37.45 -2.90 -25.07
CA ASN A 53 -37.22 -3.34 -26.44
C ASN A 53 -38.54 -3.51 -27.20
N ILE A 54 -39.53 -4.16 -26.57
CA ILE A 54 -40.86 -4.36 -27.17
C ILE A 54 -41.51 -3.01 -27.54
N THR A 55 -41.44 -2.03 -26.64
CA THR A 55 -42.04 -0.70 -26.87
C THR A 55 -41.26 0.09 -27.91
N SER A 56 -39.93 -0.05 -27.93
CA SER A 56 -39.08 0.57 -28.94
C SER A 56 -39.34 0.01 -30.35
N ASP A 57 -39.46 -1.31 -30.49
CA ASP A 57 -39.79 -1.97 -31.76
C ASP A 57 -41.19 -1.59 -32.25
N ALA A 58 -42.18 -1.54 -31.35
CA ALA A 58 -43.53 -1.07 -31.68
C ALA A 58 -43.52 0.38 -32.20
N LEU A 59 -42.81 1.28 -31.52
CA LEU A 59 -42.62 2.66 -31.99
C LEU A 59 -41.90 2.70 -33.35
N ALA A 60 -40.88 1.86 -33.56
CA ALA A 60 -40.16 1.77 -34.84
C ALA A 60 -41.11 1.44 -35.99
N THR A 61 -41.92 0.39 -35.83
CA THR A 61 -42.88 -0.04 -36.85
C THR A 61 -43.90 1.05 -37.17
N LEU A 62 -44.43 1.74 -36.17
CA LEU A 62 -45.40 2.82 -36.41
C LEU A 62 -44.75 4.07 -37.05
N ILE A 63 -43.52 4.41 -36.66
CA ILE A 63 -42.77 5.49 -37.31
C ILE A 63 -42.52 5.15 -38.78
N GLU A 64 -42.14 3.91 -39.10
CA GLU A 64 -41.98 3.43 -40.47
C GLU A 64 -43.28 3.52 -41.27
N THR A 65 -44.41 3.05 -40.72
CA THR A 65 -45.71 3.16 -41.40
C THR A 65 -46.12 4.61 -41.67
N ALA A 66 -45.83 5.54 -40.75
CA ALA A 66 -46.10 6.96 -40.95
C ALA A 66 -45.21 7.54 -42.07
N ILE A 67 -43.92 7.18 -42.09
CA ILE A 67 -42.97 7.60 -43.14
C ILE A 67 -43.39 7.05 -44.51
N ASP A 68 -43.78 5.78 -44.58
CA ASP A 68 -44.24 5.14 -45.81
C ASP A 68 -45.52 5.80 -46.35
N LEU A 69 -46.44 6.19 -45.47
CA LEU A 69 -47.64 6.93 -45.84
C LEU A 69 -47.29 8.28 -46.48
N ARG A 70 -46.26 8.98 -45.98
CA ARG A 70 -45.74 10.22 -46.57
C ARG A 70 -45.13 10.02 -47.95
N ILE A 71 -44.32 8.98 -48.10
CA ILE A 71 -43.60 8.68 -49.35
C ILE A 71 -44.60 8.27 -50.44
N ASN A 72 -45.54 7.40 -50.11
CA ASN A 72 -46.49 6.85 -51.07
C ASN A 72 -47.60 7.84 -51.45
N LYS A 73 -47.90 8.82 -50.58
CA LYS A 73 -48.98 9.81 -50.78
C LYS A 73 -48.48 11.25 -50.57
N PRO A 74 -47.62 11.79 -51.45
CA PRO A 74 -47.00 13.12 -51.26
C PRO A 74 -47.98 14.30 -51.31
N GLN A 75 -49.19 14.08 -51.82
CA GLN A 75 -50.27 15.08 -51.87
C GLN A 75 -50.68 15.56 -50.47
N ILE A 76 -50.39 14.76 -49.43
CA ILE A 76 -50.65 15.03 -48.02
C ILE A 76 -49.98 16.33 -47.53
N GLU A 77 -48.79 16.66 -48.03
CA GLU A 77 -48.07 17.88 -47.62
C GLU A 77 -48.68 19.18 -48.16
N GLN A 78 -49.52 19.08 -49.19
CA GLN A 78 -50.16 20.24 -49.84
C GLN A 78 -51.54 20.54 -49.24
N LEU A 79 -52.04 19.69 -48.34
CA LEU A 79 -53.33 19.88 -47.69
C LEU A 79 -53.21 20.78 -46.46
N PRO A 80 -54.11 21.77 -46.29
CA PRO A 80 -54.10 22.70 -45.16
C PRO A 80 -54.63 22.09 -43.85
N GLU A 81 -54.73 20.76 -43.74
CA GLU A 81 -55.30 20.14 -42.55
C GLU A 81 -54.30 20.10 -41.38
N PRO A 82 -54.73 20.48 -40.17
CA PRO A 82 -53.85 20.54 -39.00
C PRO A 82 -53.37 19.16 -38.53
N ILE A 83 -54.09 18.10 -38.88
CA ILE A 83 -53.80 16.72 -38.47
C ILE A 83 -52.43 16.25 -38.97
N PHE A 84 -52.03 16.65 -40.17
CA PHE A 84 -50.75 16.24 -40.75
C PHE A 84 -49.57 16.88 -40.02
N ALA A 85 -49.68 18.17 -39.66
CA ALA A 85 -48.65 18.84 -38.86
C ALA A 85 -48.53 18.21 -37.46
N GLN A 86 -49.65 17.88 -36.82
CA GLN A 86 -49.68 17.23 -35.51
C GLN A 86 -49.10 15.81 -35.56
N LEU A 87 -49.39 15.04 -36.61
CA LEU A 87 -48.82 13.71 -36.81
C LEU A 87 -47.30 13.77 -36.90
N TRP A 88 -46.74 14.69 -37.68
CA TRP A 88 -45.28 14.82 -37.82
C TRP A 88 -44.59 15.29 -36.54
N GLU A 89 -45.19 16.21 -35.80
CA GLU A 89 -44.70 16.58 -34.46
C GLU A 89 -44.70 15.37 -33.51
N THR A 90 -45.72 14.52 -33.62
CA THR A 90 -45.85 13.30 -32.81
C THR A 90 -44.84 12.24 -33.23
N VAL A 91 -44.55 12.09 -34.52
CA VAL A 91 -43.49 11.22 -35.04
C VAL A 91 -42.12 11.66 -34.52
N ASP A 92 -41.84 12.95 -34.45
CA ASP A 92 -40.57 13.44 -33.90
C ASP A 92 -40.45 13.16 -32.39
N LYS A 93 -41.54 13.31 -31.64
CA LYS A 93 -41.61 12.89 -30.22
C LYS A 93 -41.44 11.38 -30.06
N ALA A 94 -42.06 10.58 -30.95
CA ALA A 94 -41.94 9.13 -30.96
C ALA A 94 -40.49 8.69 -31.17
N LYS A 95 -39.76 9.34 -32.09
CA LYS A 95 -38.34 9.08 -32.33
C LYS A 95 -37.47 9.40 -31.12
N ASP A 96 -37.76 10.49 -30.41
CA ASP A 96 -37.03 10.85 -29.19
C ASP A 96 -37.23 9.78 -28.10
N VAL A 97 -38.48 9.40 -27.82
CA VAL A 97 -38.80 8.34 -26.85
C VAL A 97 -38.19 6.99 -27.29
N GLN A 98 -38.30 6.63 -28.56
CA GLN A 98 -37.68 5.42 -29.11
C GLN A 98 -36.17 5.40 -28.88
N THR A 99 -35.49 6.52 -29.12
CA THR A 99 -34.04 6.65 -28.92
C THR A 99 -33.67 6.49 -27.45
N GLN A 100 -34.45 7.07 -26.54
CA GLN A 100 -34.26 6.90 -25.09
C GLN A 100 -34.47 5.44 -24.65
N LEU A 101 -35.50 4.76 -25.18
CA LEU A 101 -35.75 3.33 -24.91
C LEU A 101 -34.62 2.46 -25.45
N MET A 102 -34.13 2.70 -26.67
CA MET A 102 -32.98 1.99 -27.23
C MET A 102 -31.71 2.19 -26.38
N HIS A 103 -31.48 3.42 -25.94
CA HIS A 103 -30.36 3.71 -25.04
C HIS A 103 -30.49 2.95 -23.72
N ARG A 104 -31.70 2.84 -23.15
CA ARG A 104 -31.94 2.03 -21.94
C ARG A 104 -31.64 0.56 -22.15
N VAL A 105 -32.09 -0.03 -23.26
CA VAL A 105 -31.77 -1.42 -23.62
C VAL A 105 -30.27 -1.62 -23.69
N TYR A 106 -29.56 -0.73 -24.39
CA TYR A 106 -28.11 -0.81 -24.51
C TYR A 106 -27.40 -0.74 -23.15
N VAL A 107 -27.74 0.22 -22.29
CA VAL A 107 -27.12 0.36 -20.96
C VAL A 107 -27.45 -0.84 -20.07
N TRP A 108 -28.67 -1.38 -20.16
CA TRP A 108 -29.08 -2.59 -19.45
C TRP A 108 -28.24 -3.81 -19.87
N GLU A 109 -28.04 -4.02 -21.17
CA GLU A 109 -27.20 -5.12 -21.66
C GLU A 109 -25.75 -4.99 -21.19
N GLN A 110 -25.21 -3.76 -21.18
CA GLN A 110 -23.87 -3.51 -20.63
C GLN A 110 -23.83 -3.82 -19.12
N PHE A 111 -24.86 -3.41 -18.37
CA PHE A 111 -24.96 -3.71 -16.94
C PHE A 111 -24.98 -5.21 -16.68
N VAL A 112 -25.85 -5.97 -17.37
CA VAL A 112 -25.97 -7.41 -17.22
C VAL A 112 -24.65 -8.11 -17.53
N LYS A 113 -24.01 -7.76 -18.64
CA LYS A 113 -22.73 -8.34 -19.05
C LYS A 113 -21.64 -8.10 -18.01
N GLU A 114 -21.51 -6.87 -17.53
CA GLU A 114 -20.50 -6.52 -16.52
C GLU A 114 -20.81 -7.18 -15.18
N ARG A 115 -22.07 -7.23 -14.77
CA ARG A 115 -22.51 -7.88 -13.53
C ARG A 115 -22.19 -9.36 -13.57
N ASP A 116 -22.59 -10.06 -14.62
CA ASP A 116 -22.42 -11.51 -14.72
C ASP A 116 -20.93 -11.88 -14.75
N SER A 117 -20.11 -11.12 -15.48
CA SER A 117 -18.65 -11.29 -15.46
C SER A 117 -18.07 -11.04 -14.06
N ALA A 118 -18.51 -9.98 -13.38
CA ALA A 118 -17.98 -9.61 -12.07
C ALA A 118 -18.40 -10.60 -10.97
N VAL A 119 -19.62 -11.13 -11.02
CA VAL A 119 -20.11 -12.17 -10.11
C VAL A 119 -19.32 -13.47 -10.26
N VAL A 120 -18.93 -13.84 -11.48
CA VAL A 120 -18.09 -15.03 -11.72
C VAL A 120 -16.72 -14.86 -11.07
N GLU A 121 -16.07 -13.71 -11.28
CA GLU A 121 -14.77 -13.39 -10.68
C GLU A 121 -14.85 -13.33 -9.15
N LEU A 122 -15.90 -12.70 -8.61
CA LEU A 122 -16.10 -12.58 -7.17
C LEU A 122 -16.29 -13.94 -6.50
N ASN A 123 -17.09 -14.83 -7.10
CA ASN A 123 -17.30 -16.19 -6.61
C ASN A 123 -16.02 -17.03 -6.65
N ASP A 124 -15.19 -16.86 -7.68
CA ASP A 124 -13.90 -17.54 -7.79
C ASP A 124 -12.94 -17.11 -6.66
N ILE A 125 -12.82 -15.80 -6.42
CA ILE A 125 -12.00 -15.27 -5.32
C ILE A 125 -12.53 -15.73 -3.96
N HIS A 126 -13.86 -15.66 -3.77
CA HIS A 126 -14.50 -16.12 -2.54
C HIS A 126 -14.20 -17.59 -2.28
N LYS A 127 -14.27 -18.44 -3.31
CA LYS A 127 -13.93 -19.86 -3.21
C LYS A 127 -12.47 -20.05 -2.78
N GLN A 128 -11.53 -19.35 -3.40
CA GLN A 128 -10.11 -19.47 -3.06
C GLN A 128 -9.82 -19.01 -1.62
N ILE A 129 -10.44 -17.93 -1.15
CA ILE A 129 -10.34 -17.47 0.24
C ILE A 129 -10.87 -18.54 1.20
N ARG A 130 -12.06 -19.10 0.94
CA ARG A 130 -12.62 -20.16 1.78
C ARG A 130 -11.77 -21.42 1.79
N GLU A 131 -11.13 -21.76 0.68
CA GLU A 131 -10.20 -22.88 0.61
C GLU A 131 -8.94 -22.67 1.45
N ILE A 132 -8.44 -21.43 1.54
CA ILE A 132 -7.29 -21.08 2.37
C ILE A 132 -7.69 -21.08 3.86
N GLU A 133 -8.78 -20.40 4.19
CA GLU A 133 -9.31 -20.33 5.55
C GLU A 133 -9.69 -21.71 6.09
N GLY A 134 -10.31 -22.55 5.26
CA GLY A 134 -10.74 -23.89 5.62
C GLY A 134 -9.63 -24.90 5.89
N ARG A 135 -8.37 -24.58 5.59
CA ARG A 135 -7.21 -25.45 5.91
C ARG A 135 -6.87 -25.46 7.40
N GLY A 136 -7.24 -24.41 8.14
CA GLY A 136 -6.91 -24.28 9.56
C GLY A 136 -5.40 -24.27 9.82
N VAL A 137 -4.99 -25.00 10.85
CA VAL A 137 -3.60 -25.11 11.31
C VAL A 137 -2.79 -26.03 10.39
N ARG A 138 -1.58 -25.61 10.01
CA ARG A 138 -0.71 -26.33 9.07
C ARG A 138 0.77 -25.98 9.26
N ARG A 139 1.65 -26.80 8.69
CA ARG A 139 3.11 -26.55 8.66
C ARG A 139 3.46 -25.26 7.92
N ILE A 140 4.61 -24.69 8.29
CA ILE A 140 5.12 -23.43 7.74
C ILE A 140 5.21 -23.40 6.21
N ASP A 141 5.72 -24.46 5.57
CA ASP A 141 5.83 -24.50 4.11
C ASP A 141 4.47 -24.29 3.43
N LYS A 142 3.42 -24.86 4.03
CA LYS A 142 2.04 -24.74 3.53
C LYS A 142 1.40 -23.40 3.84
N MET A 143 1.76 -22.79 4.96
CA MET A 143 1.35 -21.43 5.25
C MET A 143 2.01 -20.42 4.30
N LEU A 144 3.28 -20.63 3.94
CA LEU A 144 3.98 -19.80 2.95
C LEU A 144 3.34 -19.90 1.57
N ASP A 145 3.02 -21.12 1.12
CA ASP A 145 2.24 -21.36 -0.12
C ASP A 145 0.93 -20.54 -0.10
N ASP A 146 0.22 -20.53 1.02
CA ASP A 146 -1.05 -19.80 1.17
C ASP A 146 -0.87 -18.29 1.25
N LEU A 147 0.19 -17.81 1.88
CA LEU A 147 0.51 -16.39 1.96
C LEU A 147 0.90 -15.84 0.58
N GLU A 148 1.59 -16.62 -0.24
CA GLU A 148 1.82 -16.30 -1.64
C GLU A 148 0.51 -16.30 -2.44
N ALA A 149 -0.35 -17.30 -2.26
CA ALA A 149 -1.67 -17.34 -2.89
C ALA A 149 -2.53 -16.12 -2.53
N LEU A 150 -2.56 -15.71 -1.25
CA LEU A 150 -3.26 -14.50 -0.78
C LEU A 150 -2.70 -13.22 -1.40
N LYS A 151 -1.36 -13.10 -1.52
CA LYS A 151 -0.73 -11.97 -2.22
C LYS A 151 -1.16 -11.92 -3.69
N MET A 152 -1.17 -13.07 -4.37
CA MET A 152 -1.61 -13.15 -5.76
C MET A 152 -3.10 -12.81 -5.92
N LEU A 153 -3.94 -13.24 -4.98
CA LEU A 153 -5.36 -12.88 -4.92
C LEU A 153 -5.55 -11.37 -4.71
N TYR A 154 -4.79 -10.75 -3.81
CA TYR A 154 -4.83 -9.31 -3.58
C TYR A 154 -4.38 -8.51 -4.81
N LEU A 155 -3.33 -8.96 -5.50
CA LEU A 155 -2.90 -8.37 -6.76
C LEU A 155 -3.99 -8.50 -7.84
N ARG A 156 -4.63 -9.67 -7.96
CA ARG A 156 -5.77 -9.86 -8.88
C ARG A 156 -6.94 -8.94 -8.52
N TRP A 157 -7.23 -8.75 -7.23
CA TRP A 157 -8.28 -7.85 -6.73
C TRP A 157 -8.09 -6.42 -7.20
N SER A 158 -6.85 -5.93 -7.27
CA SER A 158 -6.56 -4.57 -7.75
C SER A 158 -7.07 -4.31 -9.18
N PHE A 159 -7.15 -5.34 -10.02
CA PHE A 159 -7.74 -5.25 -11.37
C PHE A 159 -9.27 -5.22 -11.35
N LEU A 160 -9.90 -5.74 -10.28
CA LEU A 160 -11.35 -5.73 -10.06
C LEU A 160 -11.83 -4.47 -9.32
N ALA A 161 -10.94 -3.68 -8.72
CA ALA A 161 -11.27 -2.50 -7.92
C ALA A 161 -12.12 -1.44 -8.66
N ASN A 162 -12.05 -1.42 -10.00
CA ASN A 162 -12.85 -0.51 -10.83
C ASN A 162 -14.24 -1.07 -11.20
N LEU A 163 -14.52 -2.35 -10.97
CA LEU A 163 -15.80 -2.96 -11.33
C LEU A 163 -16.97 -2.45 -10.49
N PRO A 164 -16.88 -2.31 -9.14
CA PRO A 164 -17.95 -1.74 -8.35
C PRO A 164 -18.35 -0.33 -8.81
N SER A 165 -17.36 0.53 -9.09
CA SER A 165 -17.63 1.91 -9.54
C SER A 165 -18.26 1.95 -10.94
N ARG A 166 -17.83 1.05 -11.84
CA ARG A 166 -18.44 0.91 -13.17
C ARG A 166 -19.88 0.42 -13.10
N LEU A 167 -20.17 -0.59 -12.27
CA LEU A 167 -21.54 -1.08 -12.06
C LEU A 167 -22.45 -0.02 -11.42
N LEU A 168 -21.95 0.73 -10.44
CA LEU A 168 -22.69 1.86 -9.86
C LEU A 168 -22.94 2.97 -10.88
N SER A 169 -22.00 3.25 -11.78
CA SER A 169 -22.20 4.22 -12.87
C SER A 169 -23.30 3.76 -13.83
N LEU A 170 -23.28 2.50 -14.29
CA LEU A 170 -24.34 1.93 -15.12
C LEU A 170 -25.69 1.92 -14.40
N SER A 171 -25.68 1.63 -13.09
CA SER A 171 -26.87 1.70 -12.24
C SER A 171 -27.45 3.11 -12.17
N SER A 172 -26.60 4.14 -12.12
CA SER A 172 -27.06 5.52 -12.11
C SER A 172 -27.67 5.95 -13.44
N GLN A 173 -27.13 5.47 -14.57
CA GLN A 173 -27.69 5.72 -15.90
C GLN A 173 -29.03 5.01 -16.12
N LEU A 174 -29.27 3.91 -15.39
CA LEU A 174 -30.54 3.18 -15.39
C LEU A 174 -31.54 3.69 -14.35
N HIS A 175 -31.27 4.79 -13.65
CA HIS A 175 -32.23 5.42 -12.75
C HIS A 175 -33.54 5.77 -13.50
N PRO A 176 -34.75 5.46 -12.98
CA PRO A 176 -35.08 5.08 -11.60
C PRO A 176 -35.14 3.58 -11.31
N LEU A 177 -34.69 2.70 -12.22
CA LEU A 177 -34.82 1.24 -12.10
C LEU A 177 -34.21 0.71 -10.79
N ALA A 178 -35.06 0.24 -9.88
CA ALA A 178 -34.69 -0.06 -8.50
C ALA A 178 -33.89 -1.37 -8.37
N CYS A 179 -34.15 -2.36 -9.23
CA CYS A 179 -33.43 -3.64 -9.20
C CYS A 179 -31.92 -3.44 -9.45
N VAL A 180 -31.56 -2.65 -10.46
CA VAL A 180 -30.17 -2.36 -10.83
C VAL A 180 -29.45 -1.61 -9.73
N GLN A 181 -30.09 -0.60 -9.12
CA GLN A 181 -29.50 0.13 -8.00
C GLN A 181 -29.23 -0.77 -6.78
N ARG A 182 -30.16 -1.69 -6.50
CA ARG A 182 -29.99 -2.65 -5.39
C ARG A 182 -28.86 -3.63 -5.67
N GLU A 183 -28.83 -4.21 -6.88
CA GLU A 183 -27.78 -5.14 -7.30
C GLU A 183 -26.40 -4.47 -7.33
N GLY A 184 -26.28 -3.28 -7.90
CA GLY A 184 -25.01 -2.54 -7.94
C GLY A 184 -24.47 -2.19 -6.56
N LYS A 185 -25.35 -1.84 -5.60
CA LYS A 185 -24.96 -1.59 -4.21
C LYS A 185 -24.56 -2.87 -3.48
N ALA A 186 -25.36 -3.92 -3.57
CA ALA A 186 -25.06 -5.20 -2.94
C ALA A 186 -23.73 -5.78 -3.43
N PHE A 187 -23.46 -5.69 -4.74
CA PHE A 187 -22.17 -6.09 -5.31
C PHE A 187 -21.01 -5.26 -4.75
N ALA A 188 -21.17 -3.93 -4.66
CA ALA A 188 -20.13 -3.07 -4.12
C ALA A 188 -19.84 -3.36 -2.64
N GLU A 189 -20.87 -3.66 -1.85
CA GLU A 189 -20.74 -4.07 -0.44
C GLU A 189 -19.99 -5.41 -0.32
N GLU A 190 -20.42 -6.44 -1.07
CA GLU A 190 -19.77 -7.76 -1.06
C GLU A 190 -18.31 -7.67 -1.51
N ALA A 191 -18.02 -6.85 -2.52
CA ALA A 191 -16.66 -6.61 -2.96
C ALA A 191 -15.80 -5.99 -1.84
N CYS A 192 -16.29 -4.94 -1.17
CA CYS A 192 -15.57 -4.32 -0.05
C CYS A 192 -15.30 -5.31 1.09
N GLU A 193 -16.28 -6.15 1.42
CA GLU A 193 -16.11 -7.17 2.46
C GLU A 193 -15.06 -8.21 2.09
N LEU A 194 -15.02 -8.63 0.82
CA LEU A 194 -14.07 -9.63 0.38
C LEU A 194 -12.64 -9.08 0.31
N GLU A 195 -12.46 -7.83 -0.14
CA GLU A 195 -11.17 -7.13 -0.08
C GLU A 195 -10.64 -7.11 1.36
N LYS A 196 -11.49 -6.69 2.30
CA LYS A 196 -11.13 -6.64 3.71
C LYS A 196 -10.76 -8.02 4.26
N LYS A 197 -11.48 -9.07 3.87
CA LYS A 197 -11.13 -10.46 4.27
C LYS A 197 -9.76 -10.89 3.77
N ILE A 198 -9.39 -10.53 2.53
CA ILE A 198 -8.04 -10.82 2.00
C ILE A 198 -6.99 -10.09 2.84
N GLU A 199 -7.20 -8.80 3.12
CA GLU A 199 -6.29 -7.99 3.94
C GLU A 199 -6.15 -8.56 5.35
N ASP A 200 -7.26 -8.85 6.03
CA ASP A 200 -7.28 -9.37 7.40
C ASP A 200 -6.55 -10.73 7.49
N LEU A 201 -6.75 -11.63 6.50
CA LEU A 201 -6.03 -12.91 6.44
C LEU A 201 -4.53 -12.74 6.17
N LEU A 202 -4.16 -11.85 5.24
CA LEU A 202 -2.75 -11.57 4.93
C LEU A 202 -2.03 -10.99 6.16
N ASP A 203 -2.65 -10.04 6.84
CA ASP A 203 -2.14 -9.40 8.05
C ASP A 203 -1.98 -10.43 9.18
N SER A 204 -3.00 -11.26 9.42
CA SER A 204 -2.98 -12.25 10.50
C SER A 204 -1.94 -13.34 10.25
N MET A 205 -1.85 -13.88 9.03
CA MET A 205 -0.84 -14.88 8.68
C MET A 205 0.58 -14.28 8.73
N SER A 206 0.79 -13.09 8.16
CA SER A 206 2.12 -12.46 8.19
C SER A 206 2.58 -12.12 9.61
N ALA A 207 1.67 -11.73 10.50
CA ALA A 207 1.97 -11.48 11.91
C ALA A 207 2.45 -12.76 12.62
N GLU A 208 1.73 -13.88 12.43
CA GLU A 208 2.09 -15.15 13.05
C GLU A 208 3.44 -15.68 12.55
N PHE A 209 3.74 -15.46 11.27
CA PHE A 209 5.04 -15.78 10.67
C PHE A 209 6.16 -14.90 11.24
N ARG A 210 5.94 -13.58 11.38
CA ARG A 210 6.95 -12.66 11.92
C ARG A 210 7.32 -12.99 13.36
N ILE A 211 6.32 -13.28 14.21
CA ILE A 211 6.56 -13.64 15.62
C ILE A 211 7.39 -14.94 15.69
N ARG A 212 7.08 -15.93 14.83
CA ARG A 212 7.88 -17.15 14.74
C ARG A 212 9.34 -16.84 14.38
N GLU A 213 9.57 -16.04 13.35
CA GLU A 213 10.94 -15.69 12.93
C GLU A 213 11.70 -14.98 14.04
N GLU A 214 11.04 -14.10 14.79
CA GLU A 214 11.62 -13.40 15.92
C GLU A 214 12.03 -14.36 17.05
N ILE A 215 11.16 -15.30 17.42
CA ILE A 215 11.47 -16.35 18.42
C ILE A 215 12.66 -17.20 17.95
N VAL A 216 12.63 -17.67 16.70
CA VAL A 216 13.73 -18.49 16.14
C VAL A 216 15.03 -17.71 16.12
N HIS A 217 14.99 -16.43 15.76
CA HIS A 217 16.17 -15.57 15.77
C HIS A 217 16.73 -15.40 17.19
N SER A 218 15.89 -15.10 18.18
CA SER A 218 16.31 -14.98 19.58
C SER A 218 16.93 -16.28 20.12
N LEU A 219 16.36 -17.44 19.79
CA LEU A 219 16.92 -18.75 20.17
C LEU A 219 18.30 -19.00 19.55
N LEU A 220 18.52 -18.55 18.31
CA LEU A 220 19.82 -18.66 17.63
C LEU A 220 20.85 -17.73 18.27
N VAL A 221 20.51 -16.47 18.51
CA VAL A 221 21.39 -15.48 19.16
C VAL A 221 21.84 -15.99 20.53
N ILE A 222 20.91 -16.47 21.36
CA ILE A 222 21.25 -17.06 22.67
C ILE A 222 22.17 -18.28 22.52
N SER A 223 21.90 -19.14 21.52
CA SER A 223 22.75 -20.32 21.30
C SER A 223 24.18 -19.92 20.91
N ASP A 224 24.35 -18.87 20.11
CA ASP A 224 25.66 -18.36 19.69
C ASP A 224 26.38 -17.68 20.88
N GLU A 225 25.68 -16.85 21.67
CA GLU A 225 26.23 -16.25 22.90
C GLU A 225 26.70 -17.31 23.90
N LEU A 226 25.94 -18.39 24.09
CA LEU A 226 26.35 -19.51 24.94
C LEU A 226 27.61 -20.21 24.41
N VAL A 227 27.76 -20.30 23.08
CA VAL A 227 28.97 -20.86 22.47
C VAL A 227 30.16 -19.92 22.70
N ASP A 228 29.98 -18.61 22.55
CA ASP A 228 31.03 -17.61 22.77
C ASP A 228 31.48 -17.58 24.24
N ILE A 229 30.54 -17.59 25.18
CA ILE A 229 30.83 -17.69 26.62
C ILE A 229 31.62 -18.96 26.92
N LYS A 230 31.18 -20.11 26.39
CA LYS A 230 31.89 -21.38 26.56
C LYS A 230 33.32 -21.31 26.04
N ASN A 231 33.51 -20.76 24.83
CA ASN A 231 34.83 -20.62 24.23
C ASN A 231 35.74 -19.63 24.97
N ALA A 232 35.18 -18.65 25.69
CA ALA A 232 35.94 -17.66 26.44
C ALA A 232 36.71 -18.25 27.62
N PHE A 233 36.28 -19.40 28.12
CA PHE A 233 36.95 -20.10 29.23
C PHE A 233 37.38 -21.54 28.93
N ASP A 234 36.93 -22.13 27.81
CA ASP A 234 37.51 -23.38 27.33
C ASP A 234 39.01 -23.13 27.05
N ASP A 235 39.87 -23.91 27.73
CA ASP A 235 41.35 -23.93 27.64
C ASP A 235 42.18 -22.92 28.47
N GLN A 236 41.62 -22.14 29.41
CA GLN A 236 42.39 -21.16 30.19
C GLN A 236 42.07 -21.14 31.70
N ASN A 237 43.08 -20.80 32.53
CA ASN A 237 42.86 -20.35 33.89
C ASN A 237 42.25 -18.94 33.83
N ILE A 238 41.06 -18.77 34.40
CA ILE A 238 40.30 -17.52 34.34
C ILE A 238 40.62 -16.69 35.59
N SER A 239 40.70 -15.36 35.44
CA SER A 239 40.74 -14.44 36.59
C SER A 239 39.39 -14.43 37.33
N THR A 240 39.43 -14.09 38.63
CA THR A 240 38.22 -13.99 39.46
C THR A 240 37.23 -12.92 38.96
N HIS A 241 37.74 -11.85 38.35
CA HIS A 241 36.93 -10.81 37.72
C HIS A 241 36.16 -11.33 36.51
N LEU A 242 36.86 -11.97 35.56
CA LEU A 242 36.24 -12.52 34.35
C LEU A 242 35.24 -13.64 34.70
N GLN A 243 35.50 -14.44 35.73
CA GLN A 243 34.51 -15.42 36.22
C GLN A 243 33.21 -14.77 36.69
N LYS A 244 33.29 -13.67 37.46
CA LYS A 244 32.09 -12.93 37.92
C LYS A 244 31.33 -12.32 36.76
N GLU A 245 32.04 -11.76 35.78
CA GLU A 245 31.45 -11.18 34.57
C GLU A 245 30.69 -12.23 33.75
N LEU A 246 31.32 -13.38 33.47
CA LEU A 246 30.68 -14.49 32.77
C LEU A 246 29.48 -15.04 33.54
N GLN A 247 29.56 -15.09 34.87
CA GLN A 247 28.44 -15.53 35.71
C GLN A 247 27.26 -14.56 35.66
N GLN A 248 27.53 -13.24 35.62
CA GLN A 248 26.50 -12.22 35.44
C GLN A 248 25.85 -12.30 34.04
N GLN A 249 26.64 -12.54 32.99
CA GLN A 249 26.12 -12.75 31.64
C GLN A 249 25.22 -13.99 31.57
N LEU A 250 25.63 -15.12 32.17
CA LEU A 250 24.82 -16.35 32.23
C LEU A 250 23.52 -16.16 33.01
N GLU A 251 23.53 -15.38 34.08
CA GLU A 251 22.30 -15.04 34.82
C GLU A 251 21.35 -14.18 33.97
N GLY A 252 21.90 -13.23 33.21
CA GLY A 252 21.15 -12.45 32.21
C GLY A 252 20.53 -13.32 31.12
N ILE A 253 21.30 -14.25 30.53
CA ILE A 253 20.80 -15.19 29.51
C ILE A 253 19.71 -16.10 30.10
N ARG A 254 19.86 -16.58 31.34
CA ARG A 254 18.82 -17.39 31.99
C ARG A 254 17.53 -16.60 32.17
N ALA A 255 17.61 -15.32 32.56
CA ALA A 255 16.43 -14.47 32.67
C ALA A 255 15.75 -14.30 31.30
N HIS A 256 16.54 -14.04 30.25
CA HIS A 256 16.03 -13.91 28.89
C HIS A 256 15.39 -15.20 28.37
N LEU A 257 16.00 -16.37 28.62
CA LEU A 257 15.43 -17.66 28.26
C LEU A 257 14.10 -17.97 28.96
N LYS A 258 13.91 -17.53 30.21
CA LYS A 258 12.63 -17.67 30.91
C LYS A 258 11.53 -16.82 30.29
N ILE A 259 11.84 -15.56 29.96
CA ILE A 259 10.91 -14.68 29.26
C ILE A 259 10.54 -15.29 27.91
N LEU A 260 11.54 -15.76 27.16
CA LEU A 260 11.33 -16.40 25.86
C LEU A 260 10.49 -17.69 25.97
N ASP A 261 10.63 -18.46 27.05
CA ASP A 261 9.80 -19.64 27.32
C ASP A 261 8.33 -19.26 27.52
N GLU A 262 8.08 -18.21 28.32
CA GLU A 262 6.74 -17.65 28.51
C GLU A 262 6.15 -17.15 27.18
N ASP A 263 6.94 -16.44 26.38
CA ASP A 263 6.53 -15.95 25.06
C ASP A 263 6.21 -17.08 24.09
N ILE A 264 7.00 -18.17 24.07
CA ILE A 264 6.71 -19.36 23.26
C ILE A 264 5.40 -20.02 23.70
N THR A 265 5.15 -20.16 25.01
CA THR A 265 3.88 -20.74 25.49
C THR A 265 2.67 -19.87 25.12
N LYS A 266 2.81 -18.54 25.22
CA LYS A 266 1.80 -17.57 24.82
C LYS A 266 1.57 -17.60 23.31
N TYR A 267 2.63 -17.67 22.54
CA TYR A 267 2.56 -17.78 21.08
C TYR A 267 1.82 -19.06 20.67
N ASN A 268 2.23 -20.23 21.18
CA ASN A 268 1.59 -21.52 20.87
C ASN A 268 0.10 -21.54 21.25
N SER A 269 -0.27 -20.92 22.38
CA SER A 269 -1.67 -20.83 22.82
C SER A 269 -2.56 -19.98 21.91
N ASN A 270 -1.97 -19.05 21.16
CA ASN A 270 -2.69 -18.08 20.31
C ASN A 270 -2.57 -18.38 18.81
N ARG A 271 -1.96 -19.50 18.42
CA ARG A 271 -1.78 -19.87 17.00
C ARG A 271 -3.11 -20.13 16.32
N ILE A 272 -3.23 -19.63 15.09
CA ILE A 272 -4.41 -19.79 14.25
C ILE A 272 -4.05 -20.62 13.01
N PHE A 273 -2.84 -20.45 12.48
CA PHE A 273 -2.46 -21.00 11.18
C PHE A 273 -1.27 -21.97 11.22
N LEU A 274 -0.35 -21.87 12.17
CA LEU A 274 0.85 -22.73 12.24
C LEU A 274 0.72 -23.87 13.24
N ASP A 275 1.14 -25.07 12.81
CA ASP A 275 1.26 -26.25 13.69
C ASP A 275 2.39 -26.04 14.69
N GLU A 276 2.21 -26.46 15.95
CA GLU A 276 3.26 -26.51 16.98
C GLU A 276 4.54 -27.17 16.43
N GLU A 277 5.65 -26.43 16.50
CA GLU A 277 6.96 -26.90 16.04
C GLU A 277 7.76 -27.33 17.27
N GLU A 278 7.99 -28.64 17.41
CA GLU A 278 8.77 -29.22 18.52
C GLU A 278 10.21 -28.68 18.57
N ASP A 279 10.73 -28.20 17.43
CA ASP A 279 12.08 -27.65 17.31
C ASP A 279 12.21 -26.22 17.88
N ILE A 280 11.09 -25.50 18.07
CA ILE A 280 11.08 -24.14 18.64
C ILE A 280 10.87 -24.25 20.14
N THR A 281 11.95 -24.56 20.87
CA THR A 281 11.93 -24.67 22.33
C THR A 281 13.19 -24.08 22.96
N THR A 282 13.05 -23.60 24.20
CA THR A 282 14.16 -23.10 25.02
C THR A 282 14.97 -24.23 25.65
N LYS A 283 14.45 -25.46 25.64
CA LYS A 283 14.99 -26.63 26.38
C LYS A 283 16.46 -26.89 26.08
N HIS A 284 16.84 -26.92 24.81
CA HIS A 284 18.22 -27.14 24.39
C HIS A 284 19.18 -26.04 24.87
N ASN A 285 18.73 -24.79 24.88
CA ASN A 285 19.51 -23.66 25.38
C ASN A 285 19.64 -23.69 26.90
N PHE A 286 18.58 -24.07 27.63
CA PHE A 286 18.66 -24.31 29.07
C PHE A 286 19.64 -25.44 29.42
N GLU A 287 19.60 -26.56 28.71
CA GLU A 287 20.53 -27.69 28.90
C GLU A 287 21.99 -27.27 28.67
N LYS A 288 22.27 -26.52 27.58
CA LYS A 288 23.60 -25.96 27.31
C LYS A 288 24.05 -24.97 28.40
N LEU A 289 23.15 -24.10 28.84
CA LEU A 289 23.44 -23.10 29.88
C LEU A 289 23.82 -23.79 31.20
N GLU A 290 23.08 -24.83 31.60
CA GLU A 290 23.41 -25.62 32.79
C GLU A 290 24.79 -26.30 32.66
N GLU A 291 25.11 -26.87 31.49
CA GLU A 291 26.43 -27.47 31.24
C GLU A 291 27.56 -26.43 31.38
N ILE A 292 27.36 -25.22 30.84
CA ILE A 292 28.34 -24.13 30.90
C ILE A 292 28.53 -23.64 32.33
N GLU A 293 27.45 -23.49 33.10
CA GLU A 293 27.53 -23.08 34.50
C GLU A 293 28.22 -24.12 35.40
N GLU A 294 27.98 -25.41 35.16
CA GLU A 294 28.69 -26.48 35.86
C GLU A 294 30.18 -26.46 35.53
N LYS A 295 30.54 -26.25 34.26
CA LYS A 295 31.95 -26.12 33.85
C LYS A 295 32.62 -24.91 34.46
N LEU A 296 31.98 -23.74 34.44
CA LEU A 296 32.51 -22.50 35.01
C LEU A 296 32.80 -22.62 36.52
N LYS A 297 32.01 -23.43 37.26
CA LYS A 297 32.26 -23.75 38.68
C LYS A 297 33.47 -24.64 38.91
N LEU A 298 33.88 -25.43 37.91
CA LEU A 298 34.97 -26.39 38.00
C LEU A 298 36.32 -25.82 37.54
N VAL A 299 36.35 -24.62 36.95
CA VAL A 299 37.59 -23.99 36.48
C VAL A 299 38.45 -23.56 37.67
N GLU A 300 39.75 -23.90 37.62
CA GLU A 300 40.74 -23.48 38.61
C GLU A 300 41.04 -21.98 38.47
N LEU A 301 40.92 -21.24 39.56
CA LEU A 301 41.17 -19.80 39.62
C LEU A 301 42.66 -19.51 39.82
N THR A 302 43.20 -18.53 39.12
CA THR A 302 44.50 -17.96 39.45
C THR A 302 44.33 -16.97 40.60
N ASP A 303 44.67 -17.40 41.82
CA ASP A 303 44.72 -16.55 43.04
C ASP A 303 45.91 -15.56 43.03
N THR A 304 46.23 -14.96 41.89
CA THR A 304 47.38 -14.05 41.77
C THR A 304 46.99 -12.75 41.13
N GLU A 305 46.07 -12.02 41.75
CA GLU A 305 46.07 -10.57 41.69
C GLU A 305 45.56 -10.08 43.04
N GLU A 306 46.51 -9.69 43.91
CA GLU A 306 46.20 -8.82 45.04
C GLU A 306 45.61 -7.54 44.43
N GLU A 307 44.28 -7.43 44.45
CA GLU A 307 43.55 -6.23 44.06
C GLU A 307 43.95 -5.11 45.03
N TYR A 308 44.92 -4.29 44.62
CA TYR A 308 45.21 -3.03 45.30
C TYR A 308 44.08 -2.07 44.94
N ASP A 309 43.22 -1.75 45.90
CA ASP A 309 42.23 -0.69 45.75
C ASP A 309 42.96 0.64 45.48
N ILE A 310 43.01 1.03 44.21
CA ILE A 310 43.80 2.17 43.72
C ILE A 310 43.26 3.47 44.32
N ASP A 311 41.96 3.55 44.61
CA ASP A 311 41.35 4.72 45.22
C ASP A 311 41.75 4.82 46.70
N ALA A 312 41.74 3.69 47.42
CA ALA A 312 42.27 3.64 48.79
C ALA A 312 43.78 3.94 48.84
N ALA A 313 44.56 3.43 47.88
CA ALA A 313 45.99 3.69 47.78
C ALA A 313 46.27 5.17 47.42
N ALA A 314 45.48 5.77 46.54
CA ALA A 314 45.57 7.18 46.17
C ALA A 314 45.19 8.11 47.33
N GLU A 315 44.20 7.73 48.15
CA GLU A 315 43.83 8.49 49.34
C GLU A 315 44.94 8.47 50.41
N VAL A 316 45.57 7.31 50.62
CA VAL A 316 46.75 7.20 51.50
C VAL A 316 47.92 8.02 50.97
N LEU A 317 48.16 8.01 49.66
CA LEU A 317 49.25 8.79 49.04
C LEU A 317 48.98 10.30 49.09
N ALA A 318 47.75 10.75 48.92
CA ALA A 318 47.37 12.15 49.09
C ALA A 318 47.54 12.63 50.55
N ALA A 319 47.36 11.72 51.53
CA ALA A 319 47.58 12.04 52.93
C ALA A 319 49.08 12.12 53.31
N VAL A 320 49.94 11.34 52.64
CA VAL A 320 51.39 11.29 52.90
C VAL A 320 52.15 12.34 52.08
N TYR A 321 51.67 12.67 50.88
CA TYR A 321 52.23 13.64 49.95
C TYR A 321 51.15 14.69 49.56
N PRO A 322 50.85 15.66 50.44
CA PRO A 322 49.72 16.58 50.25
C PRO A 322 49.94 17.61 49.12
N ASP A 323 51.18 17.83 48.70
CA ASP A 323 51.54 18.81 47.67
C ASP A 323 51.68 18.19 46.27
N ASP A 324 51.64 16.86 46.16
CA ASP A 324 51.81 16.11 44.90
C ASP A 324 50.52 15.33 44.57
N HIS A 325 50.15 15.26 43.29
CA HIS A 325 48.96 14.51 42.88
C HIS A 325 49.23 12.99 43.03
N PRO A 326 48.34 12.22 43.69
CA PRO A 326 48.62 10.84 44.07
C PRO A 326 48.95 9.92 42.89
N ARG A 327 48.42 10.20 41.69
CA ARG A 327 48.78 9.45 40.46
C ARG A 327 50.20 9.69 39.96
N ASP A 328 50.76 10.88 40.18
CA ASP A 328 52.15 11.17 39.77
C ASP A 328 53.14 10.48 40.70
N VAL A 329 52.80 10.38 41.98
CA VAL A 329 53.57 9.63 42.97
C VAL A 329 53.57 8.12 42.64
N LEU A 330 52.41 7.57 42.23
CA LEU A 330 52.34 6.18 41.77
C LEU A 330 53.23 5.95 40.53
N ARG A 331 53.30 6.92 39.60
CA ARG A 331 54.14 6.89 38.39
C ARG A 331 55.62 6.75 38.75
N GLU A 332 56.09 7.59 39.67
CA GLU A 332 57.49 7.64 40.07
C GLU A 332 57.93 6.39 40.85
N GLN A 333 57.02 5.78 41.60
CA GLN A 333 57.29 4.55 42.35
C GLN A 333 57.16 3.28 41.50
N GLY A 334 56.84 3.41 40.22
CA GLY A 334 56.82 2.29 39.27
C GLY A 334 55.69 1.29 39.51
N ILE A 335 54.59 1.71 40.15
CA ILE A 335 53.38 0.89 40.30
C ILE A 335 52.57 1.03 39.00
N PRO A 336 52.27 -0.06 38.27
CA PRO A 336 51.46 0.01 37.06
C PRO A 336 50.03 0.40 37.40
N TYR A 337 49.45 1.36 36.67
CA TYR A 337 48.02 1.67 36.69
C TYR A 337 47.58 1.96 35.25
N ASP A 338 46.37 1.54 34.88
CA ASP A 338 45.83 1.72 33.52
C ASP A 338 45.53 3.20 33.26
N ASP A 339 46.35 3.85 32.43
CA ASP A 339 46.20 5.24 31.99
C ASP A 339 45.08 5.40 30.92
N GLU A 340 44.35 4.34 30.53
CA GLU A 340 43.50 4.36 29.33
C GLU A 340 42.02 4.75 29.50
N LEU A 341 41.48 4.98 30.70
CA LEU A 341 40.04 5.29 30.83
C LEU A 341 39.66 6.79 30.86
N TYR A 342 40.61 7.73 30.98
CA TYR A 342 40.25 9.17 30.98
C TYR A 342 41.34 10.05 30.34
N ASP A 343 41.35 10.12 29.00
CA ASP A 343 42.05 11.19 28.28
C ASP A 343 41.27 12.51 28.46
N LEU A 344 41.59 13.23 29.53
CA LEU A 344 41.43 14.68 29.60
C LEU A 344 42.81 15.31 29.51
N SER A 345 43.38 15.33 28.31
CA SER A 345 44.52 16.16 27.94
C SER A 345 44.33 17.62 28.38
N PRO A 346 45.21 18.20 29.22
CA PRO A 346 45.24 19.61 29.48
C PRO A 346 46.42 20.30 28.78
N SER A 347 46.11 21.46 28.20
CA SER A 347 46.93 22.67 28.11
C SER A 347 47.45 23.07 26.72
N SER A 348 46.99 24.22 26.26
CA SER A 348 47.91 25.36 26.12
C SER A 348 47.13 26.68 26.08
N ALA A 349 47.22 27.45 27.15
CA ALA A 349 47.07 28.89 27.10
C ALA A 349 48.31 29.51 26.41
N THR A 350 48.12 30.51 25.55
CA THR A 350 48.72 31.87 25.60
C THR A 350 48.38 32.63 24.30
N SER A 351 47.81 33.84 24.40
CA SER A 351 48.46 35.12 24.03
C SER A 351 47.90 35.78 22.75
N ASP A 352 47.29 36.94 22.99
CA ASP A 352 47.34 38.23 22.28
C ASP A 352 46.61 38.51 20.95
N ASP A 353 45.69 39.47 21.09
CA ASP A 353 45.44 40.70 20.31
C ASP A 353 44.81 40.72 18.90
N ASP A 354 43.85 41.66 18.85
CA ASP A 354 43.37 42.52 17.76
C ASP A 354 42.30 42.05 16.75
N ASP A 355 41.12 42.66 16.95
CA ASP A 355 40.35 43.46 15.99
C ASP A 355 39.95 42.85 14.64
N ASN A 356 38.66 42.53 14.50
CA ASN A 356 37.72 43.51 13.95
C ASN A 356 36.27 43.02 13.94
N ASN A 357 35.41 43.97 14.35
CA ASN A 357 33.98 44.05 14.09
C ASN A 357 33.50 43.38 12.78
N LYS A 358 32.27 42.83 12.82
CA LYS A 358 31.07 43.37 12.14
C LYS A 358 30.16 42.27 11.61
N PHE A 359 29.09 41.94 12.35
CA PHE A 359 27.72 42.33 12.01
C PHE A 359 26.74 41.79 13.05
N MET A 360 26.00 42.72 13.62
CA MET A 360 24.85 42.52 14.50
C MET A 360 23.56 42.50 13.67
N THR A 361 22.51 42.01 14.34
CA THR A 361 21.07 42.25 14.13
C THR A 361 20.35 41.30 13.17
N SER A 362 19.11 40.85 13.43
CA SER A 362 18.21 40.93 14.59
C SER A 362 16.90 40.23 14.20
N SER A 363 16.12 39.84 15.22
CA SER A 363 14.65 39.81 15.26
C SER A 363 13.98 38.55 14.67
N GLY A 364 13.04 37.90 15.35
CA GLY A 364 12.42 38.16 16.65
C GLY A 364 11.15 37.31 16.79
N ASP A 365 10.74 37.07 18.05
CA ASP A 365 9.37 36.88 18.58
C ASP A 365 8.45 35.81 17.93
N GLU A 366 7.61 35.03 18.63
CA GLU A 366 7.07 35.07 19.99
C GLU A 366 6.34 33.72 20.26
N ILE A 367 6.70 33.06 21.37
CA ILE A 367 5.89 32.47 22.46
C ILE A 367 4.39 32.10 22.23
N LEU A 368 4.01 30.84 22.54
CA LEU A 368 2.93 30.36 23.47
C LEU A 368 2.61 28.87 23.15
N LEU A 369 2.79 27.89 24.05
CA LEU A 369 1.93 27.59 25.21
C LEU A 369 2.62 26.68 26.26
N GLN A 370 2.64 27.18 27.50
CA GLN A 370 2.45 26.54 28.82
C GLN A 370 2.69 25.02 29.04
N ASN A 371 3.77 24.69 29.80
CA ASN A 371 3.82 24.30 31.22
C ASN A 371 2.56 23.63 31.84
N ASP A 372 2.60 22.59 32.68
CA ASP A 372 3.72 22.02 33.46
C ASP A 372 3.31 20.73 34.21
N GLU A 373 4.36 19.99 34.63
CA GLU A 373 4.51 19.17 35.86
C GLU A 373 4.16 17.66 35.87
N GLY A 374 5.25 16.90 36.08
CA GLY A 374 5.29 15.49 36.43
C GLY A 374 6.75 14.99 36.40
N GLU A 375 7.57 15.47 37.34
CA GLU A 375 8.97 15.10 37.56
C GLU A 375 9.21 13.57 37.53
N ASN A 376 10.29 13.12 36.89
CA ASN A 376 11.49 12.63 37.61
C ASN A 376 12.62 12.18 36.66
N VAL A 377 13.80 12.76 36.94
CA VAL A 377 15.17 12.23 36.81
C VAL A 377 15.62 11.69 35.45
N VAL A 378 16.42 12.52 34.78
CA VAL A 378 17.38 12.13 33.74
C VAL A 378 18.58 11.48 34.42
N GLU A 379 18.83 10.20 34.12
CA GLU A 379 20.11 9.55 34.37
C GLU A 379 20.78 9.28 33.02
N ALA A 380 22.07 9.62 32.94
CA ALA A 380 22.89 9.51 31.73
C ALA A 380 23.21 8.03 31.41
N PRO A 381 23.53 7.69 30.16
CA PRO A 381 23.49 6.31 29.67
C PRO A 381 24.72 5.50 30.10
N THR A 382 24.47 4.32 30.69
CA THR A 382 25.44 3.25 30.90
C THR A 382 25.62 2.44 29.60
N PRO A 383 26.84 1.97 29.27
CA PRO A 383 27.07 1.20 28.05
C PRO A 383 26.67 -0.27 28.24
N SER A 384 25.37 -0.56 28.15
CA SER A 384 24.85 -1.92 27.98
C SER A 384 23.55 -1.99 27.19
N ASP A 385 23.28 -0.98 26.35
CA ASP A 385 22.18 -0.99 25.38
C ASP A 385 22.65 -1.54 24.03
N ILE A 386 22.87 -2.87 23.95
CA ILE A 386 22.70 -3.58 22.68
C ILE A 386 21.21 -3.88 22.57
N ALA A 387 20.50 -2.94 21.94
CA ALA A 387 19.08 -3.00 21.72
C ALA A 387 18.69 -4.20 20.85
N LEU A 388 18.34 -5.33 21.47
CA LEU A 388 17.37 -6.26 20.88
C LEU A 388 15.98 -5.66 21.10
N SER A 389 15.23 -5.54 20.01
CA SER A 389 13.89 -4.94 20.05
C SER A 389 12.97 -5.73 20.99
N PRO A 390 12.07 -5.08 21.74
CA PRO A 390 11.07 -5.79 22.52
C PRO A 390 10.16 -6.57 21.55
N ILE A 391 10.03 -7.88 21.78
CA ILE A 391 9.03 -8.72 21.12
C ILE A 391 7.66 -8.08 21.40
N PRO A 392 6.82 -7.83 20.37
CA PRO A 392 5.59 -7.08 20.57
C PRO A 392 4.64 -7.81 21.51
N ASP A 393 4.28 -7.13 22.60
CA ASP A 393 3.20 -7.50 23.51
C ASP A 393 1.87 -7.54 22.74
N ASP A 394 1.49 -8.73 22.25
CA ASP A 394 0.11 -9.25 22.13
C ASP A 394 -0.10 -10.08 20.84
N PRO A 395 -0.37 -11.39 20.95
CA PRO A 395 -0.91 -12.21 19.86
C PRO A 395 -2.44 -12.21 19.78
N SER A 396 -3.16 -11.55 20.69
CA SER A 396 -4.62 -11.38 20.59
C SER A 396 -4.96 -10.42 19.44
N PRO A 397 -6.07 -10.60 18.71
CA PRO A 397 -6.50 -9.67 17.67
C PRO A 397 -6.98 -8.35 18.29
N GLY A 398 -6.03 -7.54 18.77
CA GLY A 398 -6.22 -6.20 19.29
C GLY A 398 -6.46 -5.23 18.15
N HIS A 399 -7.72 -5.13 17.73
CA HIS A 399 -8.29 -4.29 16.67
C HIS A 399 -7.84 -2.80 16.64
N ILE A 400 -7.07 -2.33 17.64
CA ILE A 400 -6.75 -0.92 17.90
C ILE A 400 -5.29 -0.57 17.51
N HIS A 401 -4.34 -1.50 17.58
CA HIS A 401 -2.94 -1.23 17.18
C HIS A 401 -2.73 -1.32 15.65
N TYR A 402 -3.56 -2.10 14.97
CA TYR A 402 -3.46 -2.31 13.52
C TYR A 402 -3.99 -1.12 12.68
N GLU A 403 -4.94 -0.33 13.20
CA GLU A 403 -5.45 0.85 12.47
C GLU A 403 -4.38 1.93 12.24
N ARG A 404 -3.44 2.10 13.18
CA ARG A 404 -2.36 3.09 13.08
C ARG A 404 -1.25 2.66 12.10
N GLN A 405 -1.13 1.35 11.83
CA GLN A 405 -0.23 0.80 10.80
C GLN A 405 -0.90 0.69 9.42
N ARG A 406 -2.23 0.44 9.34
CA ARG A 406 -3.02 0.42 8.09
C ARG A 406 -2.85 1.68 7.23
N ILE A 407 -2.76 2.86 7.85
CA ILE A 407 -2.56 4.13 7.12
C ILE A 407 -1.14 4.22 6.54
N ARG A 408 -0.14 3.61 7.19
CA ARG A 408 1.25 3.63 6.72
C ARG A 408 1.47 2.64 5.58
N TRP A 409 1.01 1.40 5.70
CA TRP A 409 1.13 0.40 4.63
C TRP A 409 0.35 0.78 3.37
N ARG A 410 -0.86 1.35 3.50
CA ARG A 410 -1.64 1.85 2.35
C ARG A 410 -0.98 3.01 1.63
N ARG A 411 -0.17 3.81 2.34
CA ARG A 411 0.66 4.88 1.75
C ARG A 411 1.92 4.30 1.12
N ILE A 412 2.62 3.41 1.82
CA ILE A 412 3.86 2.76 1.36
C ILE A 412 3.60 1.90 0.11
N LEU A 413 2.52 1.12 0.06
CA LEU A 413 2.19 0.28 -1.09
C LEU A 413 1.78 1.12 -2.31
N ARG A 414 1.09 2.25 -2.10
CA ARG A 414 0.72 3.19 -3.18
C ARG A 414 1.90 4.02 -3.69
N THR A 415 2.93 4.26 -2.90
CA THR A 415 4.12 5.03 -3.33
C THR A 415 5.24 4.14 -3.84
N ALA A 416 5.41 2.92 -3.32
CA ALA A 416 6.50 2.02 -3.68
C ALA A 416 6.28 1.30 -5.02
N LEU A 417 5.06 0.85 -5.32
CA LEU A 417 4.72 0.20 -6.61
C LEU A 417 5.04 1.05 -7.85
N PRO A 418 4.64 2.33 -7.94
CA PRO A 418 5.01 3.16 -9.09
C PRO A 418 6.50 3.45 -9.16
N LEU A 419 7.20 3.50 -8.02
CA LEU A 419 8.65 3.73 -7.96
C LEU A 419 9.43 2.50 -8.45
N GLN A 420 9.03 1.30 -8.03
CA GLN A 420 9.62 0.04 -8.51
C GLN A 420 9.33 -0.19 -9.99
N ALA A 421 8.11 0.10 -10.46
CA ALA A 421 7.79 0.04 -11.88
C ALA A 421 8.61 1.05 -12.70
N MET A 422 8.81 2.27 -12.19
CA MET A 422 9.63 3.28 -12.87
C MET A 422 11.12 2.91 -12.89
N LEU A 423 11.62 2.28 -11.82
CA LEU A 423 13.00 1.80 -11.76
C LEU A 423 13.24 0.63 -12.73
N VAL A 424 12.30 -0.31 -12.83
CA VAL A 424 12.36 -1.39 -13.83
C VAL A 424 12.24 -0.84 -15.26
N LEU A 425 11.41 0.18 -15.48
CA LEU A 425 11.27 0.84 -16.77
C LEU A 425 12.53 1.65 -17.14
N LEU A 426 13.16 2.32 -16.17
CA LEU A 426 14.44 3.00 -16.36
C LEU A 426 15.58 2.01 -16.62
N LEU A 427 15.60 0.87 -15.93
CA LEU A 427 16.56 -0.19 -16.17
C LEU A 427 16.36 -0.81 -17.55
N GLY A 428 15.10 -1.07 -17.95
CA GLY A 428 14.75 -1.52 -19.30
C GLY A 428 15.11 -0.51 -20.38
N ALA A 429 14.90 0.78 -20.13
CA ALA A 429 15.30 1.85 -21.04
C ALA A 429 16.83 1.98 -21.15
N ALA A 430 17.56 1.85 -20.03
CA ALA A 430 19.01 1.83 -20.02
C ALA A 430 19.60 0.62 -20.77
N CYS A 431 18.92 -0.54 -20.72
CA CYS A 431 19.27 -1.72 -21.50
C CYS A 431 18.90 -1.61 -22.99
N LEU A 432 18.01 -0.68 -23.37
CA LEU A 432 17.63 -0.38 -24.75
C LEU A 432 18.48 0.73 -25.39
N VAL A 433 19.30 1.44 -24.60
CA VAL A 433 20.33 2.34 -25.14
C VAL A 433 21.37 1.44 -25.81
N PRO A 434 21.60 1.56 -27.13
CA PRO A 434 22.64 0.81 -27.80
C PRO A 434 23.97 1.12 -27.12
N HIS A 435 24.67 0.10 -26.65
CA HIS A 435 26.06 0.24 -26.26
C HIS A 435 26.82 0.62 -27.54
N CYS A 436 27.03 1.92 -27.74
CA CYS A 436 27.83 2.44 -28.83
C CYS A 436 29.29 2.09 -28.52
N ASP A 437 29.67 0.87 -28.85
CA ASP A 437 31.06 0.57 -29.13
C ASP A 437 31.50 1.49 -30.29
N ASN A 438 32.68 2.09 -30.12
CA ASN A 438 33.45 2.89 -31.08
C ASN A 438 33.38 4.41 -30.90
N GLU A 439 34.29 4.92 -30.06
CA GLU A 439 35.23 6.05 -30.27
C GLU A 439 34.73 7.42 -30.80
N SER A 440 33.46 7.60 -31.10
CA SER A 440 32.93 8.79 -31.80
C SER A 440 32.12 9.73 -30.90
N CYS A 441 31.70 9.29 -29.70
CA CYS A 441 30.94 10.14 -28.77
C CYS A 441 31.83 11.11 -27.95
N CYS A 442 33.14 10.82 -27.83
CA CYS A 442 34.10 11.72 -27.18
C CYS A 442 34.56 12.88 -28.07
N GLN A 443 34.29 12.85 -29.39
CA GLN A 443 34.63 13.95 -30.30
C GLN A 443 33.58 15.08 -30.30
N LEU A 444 32.34 14.82 -29.89
CA LEU A 444 31.27 15.84 -29.94
C LEU A 444 31.14 16.69 -28.66
N LEU A 445 31.65 16.18 -27.52
CA LEU A 445 31.66 16.92 -26.24
C LEU A 445 32.97 17.67 -25.95
N ASN A 446 33.99 17.52 -26.79
CA ASN A 446 35.26 18.23 -26.63
C ASN A 446 35.32 19.52 -27.47
N ASN A 447 34.40 20.44 -27.21
CA ASN A 447 34.44 21.81 -27.77
C ASN A 447 35.26 22.79 -26.91
N PHE A 448 35.81 22.35 -25.77
CA PHE A 448 36.66 23.19 -24.91
C PHE A 448 38.15 23.11 -25.27
N ALA A 449 38.65 22.00 -25.82
CA ALA A 449 40.06 21.90 -26.19
C ALA A 449 40.43 22.67 -27.47
N ARG A 450 39.44 23.02 -28.32
CA ARG A 450 39.66 23.76 -29.58
C ARG A 450 39.53 25.27 -29.47
N SER A 451 39.15 25.82 -28.30
CA SER A 451 38.99 27.27 -28.13
C SER A 451 40.29 28.03 -27.82
N PHE A 452 41.43 27.34 -27.67
CA PHE A 452 42.73 27.98 -27.39
C PHE A 452 43.73 27.95 -28.58
N ASP A 453 43.35 27.34 -29.71
CA ASP A 453 44.25 27.20 -30.87
C ASP A 453 44.41 28.43 -31.80
N PRO A 454 43.61 29.52 -31.78
CA PRO A 454 43.95 30.70 -32.59
C PRO A 454 44.97 31.63 -31.91
N SER A 455 45.36 31.37 -30.65
CA SER A 455 46.27 32.23 -29.88
C SER A 455 47.76 31.90 -30.04
N LEU A 456 48.13 30.87 -30.82
CA LEU A 456 49.51 30.41 -30.99
C LEU A 456 50.05 30.41 -32.43
N GLU A 457 49.32 30.95 -33.40
CA GLU A 457 49.73 30.94 -34.82
C GLU A 457 50.27 32.27 -35.38
N PHE A 458 50.56 33.27 -34.55
CA PHE A 458 51.24 34.51 -34.98
C PHE A 458 52.53 34.83 -34.19
N LEU A 459 53.34 33.81 -33.93
CA LEU A 459 54.69 34.01 -33.41
C LEU A 459 55.79 34.14 -34.50
N ASN A 460 55.47 34.09 -35.80
CA ASN A 460 56.47 34.31 -36.87
C ASN A 460 55.87 34.84 -38.19
N GLY A 461 55.27 36.04 -38.19
CA GLY A 461 54.99 36.75 -39.45
C GLY A 461 54.06 37.96 -39.31
N SER A 462 54.43 39.07 -39.94
CA SER A 462 53.66 40.33 -39.94
C SER A 462 52.32 40.18 -40.68
N PRO A 463 51.24 40.84 -40.21
CA PRO A 463 49.91 40.69 -40.78
C PRO A 463 49.79 41.37 -42.15
N PRO A 464 49.07 40.79 -43.12
CA PRO A 464 48.71 41.48 -44.35
C PRO A 464 47.53 42.46 -44.14
N LEU A 465 47.54 43.54 -44.93
CA LEU A 465 46.52 44.60 -45.03
C LEU A 465 45.12 44.09 -45.38
#